data_AF-A0A0J8AQ55-F1
#
_entry.id   AF-A0A0J8AQ55-F1
#
_cell.length_a   1.000
_cell.length_b   1.000
_cell.length_c   1.000
_cell.angle_alpha   90.00
_cell.angle_beta   90.00
_cell.angle_gamma   90.00
#
_symmetry.space_group_name_H-M   'P 1'
#
loop_
_entity.id
_entity.type
_entity.pdbx_description
1 polymer ?
#
loop_
_entity_poly.entity_id
_entity_poly.type
_entity_poly.pdbx_seq_one_letter_code
_entity_poly.pdbx_strand_id
1 'polypeptide(L)'
;MAERMNLDRKARSKGSQPVVFESETVDALAGLVLALLGEVVVLKDRLDANERLLKAADLHGPADIDTFAPDDEARAHRAAYRQGIYDRVLGSARDKLMPEALADQHDYEGVLDAVTRD
;
A
#
# COMPACT_ATOMS: atom_id res chain seq x y z
N MET A 1 -31.60 -29.61 18.21
CA MET A 1 -30.39 -28.89 18.67
C MET A 1 -29.09 -29.52 18.15
N ALA A 2 -28.89 -30.83 18.29
CA ALA A 2 -27.68 -31.52 17.80
C ALA A 2 -27.43 -31.38 16.28
N GLU A 3 -28.49 -31.30 15.48
CA GLU A 3 -28.39 -31.17 14.02
C GLU A 3 -27.87 -29.81 13.56
N ARG A 4 -28.26 -28.70 14.22
CA ARG A 4 -27.71 -27.36 13.97
C ARG A 4 -26.23 -27.28 14.34
N MET A 5 -25.84 -27.86 15.48
CA MET A 5 -24.43 -27.93 15.90
C MET A 5 -23.53 -28.70 14.93
N ASN A 6 -24.08 -29.70 14.23
CA ASN A 6 -23.34 -30.47 13.23
C ASN A 6 -23.19 -29.73 11.90
N LEU A 7 -24.12 -28.86 11.54
CA LEU A 7 -24.00 -27.97 10.38
C LEU A 7 -22.95 -26.88 10.63
N ASP A 8 -22.95 -26.27 11.81
CA ASP A 8 -21.95 -25.25 12.18
C ASP A 8 -20.52 -25.82 12.21
N ARG A 9 -20.35 -27.06 12.69
CA ARG A 9 -19.06 -27.78 12.65
C ARG A 9 -18.61 -28.20 11.25
N LYS A 10 -19.55 -28.42 10.32
CA LYS A 10 -19.21 -28.64 8.90
C LYS A 10 -18.88 -27.34 8.19
N ALA A 11 -19.53 -26.23 8.56
CA ALA A 11 -19.31 -24.91 7.98
C ALA A 11 -18.02 -24.25 8.46
N ARG A 12 -17.59 -24.51 9.71
CA ARG A 12 -16.32 -24.03 10.28
C ARG A 12 -15.44 -25.21 10.64
N SER A 13 -14.44 -25.49 9.80
CA SER A 13 -13.44 -26.52 10.08
C SER A 13 -12.69 -26.20 11.37
N LYS A 14 -12.25 -27.24 12.11
CA LYS A 14 -11.36 -27.02 13.26
C LYS A 14 -10.10 -26.29 12.78
N GLY A 15 -9.86 -25.09 13.30
CA GLY A 15 -8.74 -24.24 12.90
C GLY A 15 -9.10 -23.14 11.90
N SER A 16 -10.37 -22.99 11.48
CA SER A 16 -10.80 -21.81 10.74
C SER A 16 -10.60 -20.57 11.60
N GLN A 17 -9.96 -19.53 11.04
CA GLN A 17 -9.82 -18.24 11.74
C GLN A 17 -11.21 -17.74 12.18
N PRO A 18 -11.35 -17.26 13.43
CA PRO A 18 -12.60 -16.65 13.86
C PRO A 18 -12.85 -15.41 13.01
N VAL A 19 -14.09 -15.27 12.52
CA VAL A 19 -14.52 -14.06 11.83
C VAL A 19 -15.00 -13.06 12.89
N VAL A 20 -14.29 -11.95 13.01
CA VAL A 20 -14.50 -10.90 14.00
C VAL A 20 -15.37 -9.78 13.43
N PHE A 21 -15.19 -9.44 12.16
CA PHE A 21 -15.96 -8.43 11.44
C PHE A 21 -17.11 -9.05 10.63
N GLU A 22 -17.72 -8.24 9.76
CA GLU A 22 -18.93 -8.61 9.02
C GLU A 22 -18.72 -9.77 8.02
N SER A 23 -17.48 -10.00 7.56
CA SER A 23 -17.16 -11.09 6.64
C SER A 23 -15.70 -11.54 6.75
N GLU A 24 -15.42 -12.76 6.27
CA GLU A 24 -14.06 -13.30 6.14
C GLU A 24 -13.14 -12.40 5.31
N THR A 25 -13.68 -11.73 4.29
CA THR A 25 -12.93 -10.80 3.44
C THR A 25 -12.49 -9.57 4.21
N VAL A 26 -13.35 -9.03 5.09
CA VAL A 26 -13.02 -7.86 5.92
C VAL A 26 -11.96 -8.24 6.96
N ASP A 27 -12.08 -9.41 7.58
CA ASP A 27 -11.07 -9.94 8.50
C ASP A 27 -9.71 -10.14 7.82
N ALA A 28 -9.70 -10.72 6.62
CA ALA A 28 -8.48 -10.91 5.85
C ALA A 28 -7.82 -9.57 5.49
N LEU A 29 -8.62 -8.58 5.08
CA LEU A 29 -8.14 -7.22 4.80
C LEU A 29 -7.57 -6.56 6.07
N ALA A 30 -8.26 -6.66 7.20
CA ALA A 30 -7.78 -6.13 8.47
C ALA A 30 -6.46 -6.79 8.89
N GLY A 31 -6.34 -8.11 8.74
CA GLY A 31 -5.11 -8.85 8.99
C GLY A 31 -3.95 -8.40 8.10
N LEU A 32 -4.21 -8.19 6.80
CA LEU A 32 -3.22 -7.64 5.85
C LEU A 32 -2.72 -6.26 6.28
N VAL A 33 -3.64 -5.36 6.68
CA VAL A 33 -3.29 -3.99 7.13
C VAL A 33 -2.46 -4.03 8.40
N LEU A 34 -2.82 -4.87 9.38
CA LEU A 34 -2.06 -5.02 10.63
C LEU A 34 -0.66 -5.60 10.39
N ALA A 35 -0.54 -6.59 9.51
CA ALA A 35 0.75 -7.13 9.12
C ALA A 35 1.62 -6.06 8.44
N LEU A 36 1.04 -5.30 7.50
CA LEU A 36 1.73 -4.21 6.83
C LEU A 36 2.18 -3.11 7.80
N LEU A 37 1.34 -2.75 8.79
CA LEU A 37 1.72 -1.81 9.84
C LEU A 37 2.95 -2.31 10.62
N GLY A 38 3.00 -3.60 10.95
CA GLY A 38 4.17 -4.21 11.59
C GLY A 38 5.45 -4.01 10.76
N GLU A 39 5.38 -4.31 9.45
CA GLU A 39 6.51 -4.10 8.54
C GLU A 39 6.92 -2.62 8.42
N VAL A 40 5.96 -1.70 8.40
CA VAL A 40 6.24 -0.25 8.38
C VAL A 40 6.97 0.19 9.65
N VAL A 41 6.58 -0.32 10.82
CA VAL A 41 7.27 -0.04 12.09
C VAL A 41 8.71 -0.57 12.05
N VAL A 42 8.92 -1.80 11.58
CA VAL A 42 10.27 -2.36 11.43
C VAL A 42 11.13 -1.52 10.48
N LEU A 43 10.56 -1.03 9.36
CA LEU A 43 11.27 -0.11 8.47
C LEU A 43 11.61 1.21 9.16
N LYS A 44 10.70 1.79 9.95
CA LYS A 44 10.96 3.02 10.70
C LYS A 44 12.06 2.83 11.75
N ASP A 45 12.04 1.73 12.49
CA ASP A 45 13.07 1.40 13.48
C ASP A 45 14.45 1.23 12.82
N ARG A 46 14.49 0.57 11.65
CA ARG A 46 15.73 0.45 10.88
C ARG A 46 16.23 1.80 10.37
N LEU A 47 15.35 2.72 9.98
CA LEU A 47 15.75 4.07 9.57
C LEU A 47 16.28 4.87 10.76
N ASP A 48 15.60 4.89 11.91
CA ASP A 48 16.08 5.55 13.14
C ASP A 48 17.46 5.02 13.56
N ALA A 49 17.66 3.69 13.50
CA ALA A 49 18.95 3.10 13.79
C ALA A 49 20.06 3.61 12.85
N ASN A 50 19.80 3.70 11.55
CA ASN A 50 20.77 4.23 10.59
C ASN A 50 21.10 5.71 10.88
N GLU A 51 20.09 6.54 11.12
CA GLU A 51 20.28 7.96 11.43
C GLU A 51 21.14 8.17 12.70
N ARG A 52 20.93 7.34 13.73
CA ARG A 52 21.72 7.40 14.97
C ARG A 52 23.14 6.87 14.79
N LEU A 53 23.33 5.81 14.00
CA LEU A 53 24.65 5.27 13.69
C LEU A 53 25.48 6.25 12.86
N LEU A 54 24.86 6.94 11.91
CA LEU A 54 25.51 7.98 11.10
C LEU A 54 25.94 9.15 11.98
N LYS A 55 25.06 9.61 12.87
CA LYS A 55 25.41 10.64 13.86
C LYS A 55 26.58 10.21 14.76
N ALA A 56 26.59 8.96 15.21
CA ALA A 56 27.68 8.42 16.03
C ALA A 56 29.02 8.32 15.27
N ALA A 57 28.98 8.32 13.93
CA ALA A 57 30.13 8.36 13.05
C ALA A 57 30.50 9.80 12.60
N ASP A 58 30.02 10.83 13.30
CA ASP A 58 30.21 12.25 12.97
C ASP A 58 29.68 12.67 11.58
N LEU A 59 28.64 11.98 11.09
CA LEU A 59 27.89 12.33 9.88
C LEU A 59 26.54 13.00 10.26
N HIS A 60 25.56 12.98 9.34
CA HIS A 60 24.23 13.51 9.58
C HIS A 60 23.45 12.69 10.62
N GLY A 61 22.53 13.35 11.32
CA GLY A 61 21.64 12.74 12.29
C GLY A 61 20.16 12.98 12.01
N PRO A 62 19.28 12.57 12.95
CA PRO A 62 17.83 12.67 12.77
C PRO A 62 17.32 14.08 12.44
N ALA A 63 17.88 15.12 13.08
CA ALA A 63 17.46 16.51 12.85
C ALA A 63 17.78 17.00 11.41
N ASP A 64 18.83 16.46 10.79
CA ASP A 64 19.19 16.79 9.41
C ASP A 64 18.19 16.16 8.43
N ILE A 65 17.70 14.95 8.73
CA ILE A 65 16.64 14.29 7.96
C ILE A 65 15.33 15.05 8.06
N ASP A 66 14.94 15.50 9.27
CA ASP A 66 13.70 16.26 9.50
C ASP A 66 13.67 17.60 8.76
N THR A 67 14.84 18.21 8.55
CA THR A 67 14.99 19.49 7.85
C THR A 67 15.41 19.33 6.38
N PHE A 68 15.59 18.09 5.91
CA PHE A 68 16.05 17.81 4.56
C PHE A 68 15.03 18.27 3.51
N ALA A 69 15.45 19.22 2.68
CA ALA A 69 14.72 19.67 1.50
C ALA A 69 15.29 18.96 0.26
N PRO A 70 14.57 18.02 -0.37
CA PRO A 70 15.06 17.38 -1.59
C PRO A 70 15.18 18.39 -2.71
N ASP A 71 16.24 18.29 -3.51
CA ASP A 71 16.38 19.06 -4.76
C ASP A 71 15.47 18.53 -5.88
N ASP A 72 15.53 19.17 -7.05
CA ASP A 72 14.73 18.78 -8.21
C ASP A 72 15.02 17.36 -8.69
N GLU A 73 16.28 16.94 -8.65
CA GLU A 73 16.70 15.60 -9.06
C GLU A 73 16.13 14.54 -8.12
N ALA A 74 16.28 14.71 -6.81
CA ALA A 74 15.73 13.81 -5.80
C ALA A 74 14.20 13.75 -5.87
N ARG A 75 13.53 14.88 -6.14
CA ARG A 75 12.08 14.91 -6.35
C ARG A 75 11.66 14.11 -7.58
N ALA A 76 12.32 14.33 -8.72
CA ALA A 76 12.03 13.63 -9.97
C ALA A 76 12.26 12.12 -9.83
N HIS A 77 13.38 11.70 -9.24
CA HIS A 77 13.67 10.29 -8.96
C HIS A 77 12.58 9.65 -8.08
N ARG A 78 12.17 10.31 -6.99
CA ARG A 78 11.11 9.80 -6.11
C ARG A 78 9.75 9.73 -6.81
N ALA A 79 9.43 10.68 -7.69
CA ALA A 79 8.19 10.66 -8.46
C ALA A 79 8.15 9.47 -9.42
N ALA A 80 9.21 9.27 -10.21
CA ALA A 80 9.32 8.15 -11.14
C ALA A 80 9.26 6.80 -10.40
N TYR A 81 9.95 6.68 -9.27
CA TYR A 81 9.94 5.47 -8.45
C TYR A 81 8.54 5.17 -7.89
N ARG A 82 7.83 6.17 -7.35
CA ARG A 82 6.46 5.99 -6.86
C ARG A 82 5.51 5.59 -7.98
N GLN A 83 5.61 6.23 -9.15
CA GLN A 83 4.79 5.90 -10.31
C GLN A 83 4.99 4.43 -10.70
N GLY A 84 6.24 3.97 -10.79
CA GLY A 84 6.53 2.56 -11.11
C GLY A 84 6.00 1.56 -10.07
N ILE A 85 5.90 1.94 -8.79
CA ILE A 85 5.24 1.12 -7.77
C ILE A 85 3.72 1.08 -8.01
N TYR A 86 3.09 2.22 -8.26
CA TYR A 86 1.66 2.29 -8.53
C TYR A 86 1.29 1.47 -9.76
N ASP A 87 2.05 1.58 -10.85
CA ASP A 87 1.78 0.81 -12.06
C ASP A 87 1.89 -0.70 -11.79
N ARG A 88 2.88 -1.13 -10.99
CA ARG A 88 3.06 -2.56 -10.68
C ARG A 88 1.96 -3.09 -9.75
N VAL A 89 1.63 -2.36 -8.69
CA VAL A 89 0.71 -2.82 -7.65
C VAL A 89 -0.73 -2.60 -8.06
N LEU A 90 -1.05 -1.38 -8.50
CA LEU A 90 -2.40 -0.95 -8.84
C LEU A 90 -2.72 -1.19 -10.32
N GLY A 91 -1.74 -1.17 -11.23
CA GLY A 91 -2.02 -1.41 -12.66
C GLY A 91 -2.72 -2.75 -12.89
N SER A 92 -2.22 -3.82 -12.25
CA SER A 92 -2.88 -5.14 -12.38
C SER A 92 -4.31 -5.18 -11.82
N ALA A 93 -4.61 -4.38 -10.80
CA ALA A 93 -5.94 -4.24 -10.23
C ALA A 93 -6.83 -3.36 -11.12
N ARG A 94 -6.34 -2.22 -11.59
CA ARG A 94 -7.01 -1.30 -12.51
C ARG A 94 -7.42 -2.01 -13.79
N ASP A 95 -6.48 -2.71 -14.43
CA ASP A 95 -6.69 -3.38 -15.71
C ASP A 95 -7.69 -4.56 -15.60
N LYS A 96 -7.83 -5.17 -14.42
CA LYS A 96 -8.72 -6.33 -14.19
C LYS A 96 -10.04 -6.00 -13.52
N LEU A 97 -10.07 -4.98 -12.67
CA LEU A 97 -11.20 -4.67 -11.79
C LEU A 97 -11.95 -3.39 -12.22
N MET A 98 -11.30 -2.51 -12.98
CA MET A 98 -11.88 -1.21 -13.37
C MET A 98 -11.68 -0.90 -14.87
N PRO A 99 -12.08 -1.79 -15.80
CA PRO A 99 -11.89 -1.58 -17.23
C PRO A 99 -12.70 -0.38 -17.77
N GLU A 100 -13.84 -0.06 -17.16
CA GLU A 100 -14.67 1.09 -17.57
C GLU A 100 -14.05 2.43 -17.15
N ALA A 101 -13.49 2.51 -15.94
CA ALA A 101 -12.77 3.72 -15.50
C ALA A 101 -11.51 4.00 -16.33
N LEU A 102 -10.89 2.96 -16.89
CA LEU A 102 -9.79 3.10 -17.85
C LEU A 102 -10.26 3.71 -19.17
N ALA A 103 -11.41 3.27 -19.69
CA ALA A 103 -12.00 3.83 -20.90
C ALA A 103 -12.32 5.32 -20.71
N ASP A 104 -12.95 5.68 -19.59
CA ASP A 104 -13.27 7.07 -19.24
C ASP A 104 -12.01 7.95 -19.12
N GLN A 105 -10.93 7.42 -18.54
CA GLN A 105 -9.67 8.14 -18.43
C GLN A 105 -9.02 8.38 -19.80
N HIS A 106 -9.02 7.38 -20.68
CA HIS A 106 -8.48 7.50 -22.04
C HIS A 106 -9.28 8.51 -22.88
N ASP A 107 -10.60 8.51 -22.75
CA ASP A 107 -11.46 9.48 -23.43
C ASP A 107 -11.19 10.91 -22.93
N TYR A 108 -11.01 11.10 -21.62
CA TYR A 108 -10.65 12.39 -21.04
C TYR A 108 -9.26 12.88 -21.51
N GLU A 109 -8.25 12.02 -21.49
CA GLU A 109 -6.90 12.34 -21.97
C GLU A 109 -6.92 12.72 -23.45
N GLY A 110 -7.69 12.02 -24.29
CA GLY A 110 -7.86 12.36 -25.70
C GLY A 110 -8.51 13.74 -25.93
N VAL A 111 -9.51 14.08 -25.13
CA VAL A 111 -10.13 15.42 -25.15
C VAL A 111 -9.14 16.49 -24.71
N LEU A 112 -8.36 16.24 -23.66
CA LEU A 112 -7.36 17.19 -23.16
C LEU A 112 -6.27 17.45 -24.20
N ASP A 113 -5.78 16.40 -24.86
CA ASP A 113 -4.79 16.49 -25.94
C ASP A 113 -5.32 17.29 -27.14
N ALA A 114 -6.61 17.14 -27.46
CA ALA A 114 -7.26 17.94 -28.50
C ALA A 114 -7.32 19.42 -28.13
N VAL A 115 -7.66 19.74 -26.88
CA VAL A 115 -7.76 21.12 -26.38
C VAL A 115 -6.40 21.79 -26.20
N THR A 116 -5.34 21.04 -25.91
CA THR A 116 -4.00 21.60 -25.63
C THR A 116 -3.16 21.79 -26.90
N ARG A 117 -3.61 21.25 -28.05
CA ARG A 117 -2.96 21.39 -29.36
C ARG A 117 -3.52 22.52 -30.23
N ASP A 118 -4.63 23.13 -29.84
CA ASP A 118 -5.18 24.40 -30.39
C ASP A 118 -4.69 25.60 -29.58
#